data_AF-A0A6J6Z4U7-F1
#
_entry.id   AF-A0A6J6Z4U7-F1
#
_cell.length_a   1.000
_cell.length_b   1.000
_cell.length_c   1.000
_cell.angle_alpha   90.00
_cell.angle_beta   90.00
_cell.angle_gamma   90.00
#
_symmetry.space_group_name_H-M   'P 1'
#
loop_
_entity.id
_entity.type
_entity.pdbx_description
1 polymer ?
#
loop_
_entity_poly.entity_id
_entity_poly.type
_entity_poly.pdbx_seq_one_letter_code
_entity_poly.pdbx_strand_id
1 'polypeptide(L)'
;MLRRLGMVIALSSVLVVVSSCGKNSAAPNTAGLRLDQIENALDAVEQKAGADLKFFEINATTELVNVFVATDLDGTPNADGLPDAVVHYVFTEKDGLETAPDPVGANGPTFARTVLDYEPSTILRKVLSELPDSTPQMFVLTAAGTAEESTGTVQYRLIMQSSQGGQMSVVLTNSGEIVGTDAE
;
A
#
# COMPACT_ATOMS: atom_id res chain seq x y z
N MET A 1 -52.56 -3.34 -67.21
CA MET A 1 -51.16 -3.32 -67.69
C MET A 1 -50.36 -2.33 -66.86
N LEU A 2 -49.08 -2.63 -66.65
CA LEU A 2 -48.02 -1.88 -65.93
C LEU A 2 -47.98 -1.96 -64.40
N ARG A 3 -47.05 -2.83 -63.95
CA ARG A 3 -46.35 -2.89 -62.67
C ARG A 3 -45.68 -1.56 -62.32
N ARG A 4 -45.62 -1.21 -61.03
CA ARG A 4 -44.41 -0.61 -60.42
C ARG A 4 -44.15 -1.17 -59.02
N LEU A 5 -42.89 -1.54 -58.86
CA LEU A 5 -42.19 -2.13 -57.73
C LEU A 5 -41.77 -1.01 -56.75
N GLY A 6 -41.61 -1.31 -55.46
CA GLY A 6 -40.92 -0.42 -54.51
C GLY A 6 -41.32 -0.70 -53.06
N MET A 7 -40.73 -1.71 -52.41
CA MET A 7 -39.54 -1.60 -51.53
C MET A 7 -39.96 -1.63 -50.05
N VAL A 8 -39.97 -2.84 -49.47
CA VAL A 8 -40.09 -3.09 -48.04
C VAL A 8 -38.70 -3.00 -47.44
N ILE A 9 -38.45 -2.02 -46.58
CA ILE A 9 -37.23 -1.96 -45.77
C ILE A 9 -37.48 -2.80 -44.51
N ALA A 10 -36.93 -4.01 -44.49
CA ALA A 10 -36.88 -4.82 -43.28
C ALA A 10 -35.67 -4.37 -42.44
N LEU A 11 -35.93 -3.74 -41.29
CA LEU A 11 -34.92 -3.53 -40.26
C LEU A 11 -34.59 -4.88 -39.62
N SER A 12 -33.47 -5.49 -40.00
CA SER A 12 -32.87 -6.61 -39.27
C SER A 12 -32.23 -6.11 -37.99
N SER A 13 -32.88 -6.36 -36.86
CA SER A 13 -32.32 -6.19 -35.52
C SER A 13 -31.27 -7.29 -35.27
N VAL A 14 -30.00 -6.96 -35.40
CA VAL A 14 -28.88 -7.82 -34.98
C VAL A 14 -28.82 -7.78 -33.44
N LEU A 15 -29.19 -8.89 -32.81
CA LEU A 15 -29.05 -9.09 -31.38
C LEU A 15 -27.57 -9.40 -31.07
N VAL A 16 -26.82 -8.39 -30.63
CA VAL A 16 -25.44 -8.60 -30.14
C VAL A 16 -25.53 -9.15 -28.72
N VAL A 17 -25.37 -10.46 -28.58
CA VAL A 17 -25.16 -11.11 -27.27
C VAL A 17 -23.74 -10.76 -26.84
N VAL A 18 -23.59 -9.77 -25.97
CA VAL A 18 -22.32 -9.49 -25.32
C VAL A 18 -22.12 -10.58 -24.26
N SER A 19 -21.38 -11.64 -24.62
CA SER A 19 -20.84 -12.58 -23.65
C SER A 19 -19.87 -11.83 -22.75
N SER A 20 -20.38 -11.37 -21.61
CA SER A 20 -19.57 -10.88 -20.50
C SER A 20 -18.78 -12.07 -19.95
N CYS A 21 -17.58 -12.30 -20.48
CA CYS A 21 -16.55 -13.09 -19.82
C CYS A 21 -16.27 -12.43 -18.47
N GLY A 22 -16.92 -12.93 -17.42
CA GLY A 22 -16.52 -12.68 -16.05
C GLY A 22 -15.08 -13.13 -15.90
N LYS A 23 -14.14 -12.20 -16.01
CA LYS A 23 -12.83 -12.36 -15.42
C LYS A 23 -13.11 -12.53 -13.93
N ASN A 24 -13.03 -13.77 -13.45
CA ASN A 24 -12.79 -14.04 -12.05
C ASN A 24 -11.47 -13.34 -11.71
N SER A 25 -11.53 -12.07 -11.34
CA SER A 25 -10.46 -11.40 -10.64
C SER A 25 -10.38 -12.11 -9.30
N ALA A 26 -9.53 -13.15 -9.23
CA ALA A 26 -9.19 -13.76 -7.97
C ALA A 26 -8.78 -12.62 -7.03
N ALA A 27 -9.38 -12.59 -5.84
CA ALA A 27 -9.00 -11.62 -4.82
C ALA A 27 -7.47 -11.65 -4.68
N PRO A 28 -6.82 -10.48 -4.54
CA PRO A 28 -5.38 -10.46 -4.50
C PRO A 28 -4.85 -11.34 -3.39
N ASN A 29 -3.84 -12.15 -3.70
CA ASN A 29 -3.19 -12.98 -2.70
C ASN A 29 -2.22 -12.11 -1.89
N THR A 30 -2.75 -11.34 -0.94
CA THR A 30 -1.96 -10.56 0.04
C THR A 30 -1.57 -11.40 1.26
N ALA A 31 -1.84 -12.71 1.24
CA ALA A 31 -1.79 -13.58 2.41
C ALA A 31 -2.59 -13.06 3.62
N GLY A 32 -3.63 -12.25 3.38
CA GLY A 32 -4.48 -11.67 4.42
C GLY A 32 -3.95 -10.37 5.03
N LEU A 33 -2.75 -9.92 4.65
CA LEU A 33 -2.24 -8.60 5.05
C LEU A 33 -3.10 -7.48 4.44
N ARG A 34 -3.31 -6.41 5.21
CA ARG A 34 -4.20 -5.27 4.89
C ARG A 34 -3.54 -4.21 4.00
N LEU A 35 -2.82 -4.64 2.95
CA LEU A 35 -2.22 -3.71 1.98
C LEU A 35 -3.28 -2.88 1.24
N ASP A 36 -4.46 -3.46 1.04
CA ASP A 36 -5.63 -2.81 0.44
C ASP A 36 -6.21 -1.68 1.30
N GLN A 37 -5.88 -1.64 2.60
CA GLN A 37 -6.35 -0.61 3.54
C GLN A 37 -5.34 0.52 3.74
N ILE A 38 -4.14 0.45 3.16
CA ILE A 38 -3.11 1.48 3.36
C ILE A 38 -3.60 2.84 2.84
N GLU A 39 -4.23 2.89 1.67
CA GLU A 39 -4.78 4.15 1.13
C GLU A 39 -5.91 4.71 2.00
N ASN A 40 -6.80 3.86 2.53
CA ASN A 40 -7.86 4.29 3.44
C ASN A 40 -7.30 4.82 4.77
N ALA A 41 -6.25 4.19 5.29
CA ALA A 41 -5.55 4.65 6.49
C ALA A 41 -4.90 6.02 6.26
N LEU A 42 -4.23 6.20 5.12
CA LEU A 42 -3.62 7.48 4.75
C LEU A 42 -4.67 8.59 4.57
N ASP A 43 -5.79 8.30 3.91
CA ASP A 43 -6.91 9.25 3.78
C ASP A 43 -7.44 9.66 5.15
N ALA A 44 -7.62 8.72 6.08
CA ALA A 44 -8.11 9.00 7.42
C ALA A 44 -7.11 9.85 8.24
N VAL A 45 -5.81 9.54 8.12
CA VAL A 45 -4.73 10.31 8.77
C VAL A 45 -4.69 11.73 8.22
N GLU A 46 -4.74 11.91 6.90
CA GLU A 46 -4.70 13.24 6.28
C GLU A 46 -5.94 14.08 6.61
N GLN A 47 -7.12 13.45 6.72
CA GLN A 47 -8.33 14.13 7.22
C GLN A 47 -8.17 14.62 8.67
N LYS A 48 -7.41 13.89 9.49
CA LYS A 48 -7.20 14.19 10.91
C LYS A 48 -6.06 15.18 11.15
N ALA A 49 -4.95 15.02 10.45
CA ALA A 49 -3.68 15.70 10.72
C ALA A 49 -3.33 16.79 9.68
N GLY A 50 -3.99 16.80 8.53
CA GLY A 50 -3.72 17.72 7.42
C GLY A 50 -3.10 17.02 6.22
N ALA A 51 -2.91 17.77 5.13
CA ALA A 51 -2.33 17.28 3.88
C ALA A 51 -0.80 17.39 3.87
N ASP A 52 -0.17 16.87 2.81
CA ASP A 52 1.28 16.96 2.55
C ASP A 52 2.18 16.36 3.65
N LEU A 53 1.64 15.38 4.37
CA LEU A 53 2.33 14.70 5.45
C LEU A 53 3.59 13.96 4.97
N LYS A 54 4.54 13.83 5.89
CA LYS A 54 5.72 12.97 5.75
C LYS A 54 5.59 11.80 6.70
N PHE A 55 6.11 10.65 6.29
CA PHE A 55 6.01 9.41 7.04
C PHE A 55 7.41 8.85 7.28
N PHE A 56 7.67 8.38 8.50
CA PHE A 56 8.83 7.54 8.78
C PHE A 56 8.58 6.11 8.31
N GLU A 57 7.37 5.62 8.58
CA GLU A 57 6.99 4.24 8.30
C GLU A 57 5.47 4.12 8.09
N ILE A 58 5.09 3.19 7.23
CA ILE A 58 3.74 2.62 7.20
C ILE A 58 3.90 1.12 7.24
N ASN A 59 3.14 0.42 8.09
CA ASN A 59 3.14 -1.03 8.06
C ASN A 59 1.72 -1.62 8.17
N ALA A 60 1.53 -2.77 7.54
CA ALA A 60 0.24 -3.46 7.48
C ALA A 60 0.39 -4.91 7.93
N THR A 61 -0.46 -5.30 8.87
CA THR A 61 -0.60 -6.69 9.35
C THR A 61 -1.89 -7.30 8.84
N THR A 62 -2.26 -8.49 9.32
CA THR A 62 -3.58 -9.08 9.07
C THR A 62 -4.71 -8.38 9.81
N GLU A 63 -4.41 -7.50 10.77
CA GLU A 63 -5.39 -6.91 11.68
C GLU A 63 -5.57 -5.40 11.45
N LEU A 64 -4.47 -4.69 11.17
CA LEU A 64 -4.45 -3.22 11.17
C LEU A 64 -3.38 -2.66 10.23
N VAL A 65 -3.45 -1.33 10.04
CA VAL A 65 -2.40 -0.51 9.41
C VAL A 65 -1.89 0.48 10.43
N ASN A 66 -0.57 0.52 10.64
CA ASN A 66 0.11 1.55 11.41
C ASN A 66 0.66 2.62 10.47
N VAL A 67 0.48 3.89 10.81
CA VAL A 67 1.03 5.03 10.07
C VAL A 67 1.82 5.90 11.04
N PHE A 68 3.12 6.05 10.79
CA PHE A 68 4.04 6.82 11.62
C PHE A 68 4.33 8.16 10.95
N VAL A 69 3.53 9.17 11.29
CA VAL A 69 3.62 10.52 10.71
C VAL A 69 4.77 11.28 11.37
N ALA A 70 5.67 11.81 10.55
CA ALA A 70 6.76 12.66 11.02
C ALA A 70 6.25 14.07 11.33
N THR A 71 6.66 14.60 12.47
CA THR A 71 6.27 15.93 12.99
C THR A 71 7.43 16.53 13.79
N ASP A 72 7.27 17.76 14.24
CA ASP A 72 8.15 18.38 15.24
C ASP A 72 7.57 18.21 16.65
N LEU A 73 8.45 17.99 17.64
CA LEU A 73 8.06 17.66 19.02
C LEU A 73 7.29 18.80 19.71
N ASP A 74 7.64 20.05 19.41
CA ASP A 74 7.02 21.26 19.95
C ASP A 74 5.98 21.88 18.99
N GLY A 75 5.70 21.22 17.87
CA GLY A 75 4.80 21.68 16.82
C GLY A 75 5.34 22.86 15.99
N THR A 76 6.61 23.22 16.16
CA THR A 76 7.30 24.27 15.39
C THR A 76 8.35 23.63 14.50
N PRO A 77 8.42 23.97 13.20
CA PRO A 77 9.45 23.44 12.31
C PRO A 77 10.86 23.64 12.86
N ASN A 78 11.63 22.55 12.92
CA ASN A 78 13.02 22.59 13.32
C ASN A 78 13.86 23.47 12.37
N ALA A 79 14.94 24.06 12.90
CA ALA A 79 15.77 25.00 12.15
C ALA A 79 16.51 24.37 10.95
N ASP A 80 16.77 23.06 11.02
CA ASP A 80 17.34 22.24 9.93
C ASP A 80 16.26 21.70 8.98
N GLY A 81 14.97 21.88 9.32
CA GLY A 81 13.83 21.37 8.58
C GLY A 81 13.62 19.86 8.70
N LEU A 82 14.30 19.18 9.63
CA LEU A 82 14.16 17.75 9.85
C LEU A 82 13.17 17.48 10.99
N PRO A 83 12.21 16.56 10.83
CA PRO A 83 11.28 16.21 11.91
C PRO A 83 12.02 15.45 13.02
N ASP A 84 11.73 15.80 14.27
CA ASP A 84 12.33 15.20 15.48
C ASP A 84 11.31 14.43 16.35
N ALA A 85 10.08 14.26 15.85
CA ALA A 85 9.03 13.50 16.51
C ALA A 85 8.14 12.70 15.55
N VAL A 86 7.43 11.73 16.11
CA VAL A 86 6.46 10.89 15.41
C VAL A 86 5.12 10.89 16.12
N VAL A 87 4.04 10.94 15.34
CA VAL A 87 2.69 10.58 15.80
C VAL A 87 2.31 9.25 15.18
N HIS A 88 2.03 8.27 16.04
CA HIS A 88 1.65 6.92 15.63
C HIS A 88 0.13 6.79 15.54
N TYR A 89 -0.37 6.65 14.32
CA TYR A 89 -1.77 6.37 14.05
C TYR A 89 -1.99 4.88 13.81
N VAL A 90 -3.07 4.35 14.39
CA VAL A 90 -3.54 2.98 14.16
C VAL A 90 -4.87 3.06 13.42
N PHE A 91 -4.96 2.33 12.30
CA PHE A 91 -6.18 2.21 11.51
C PHE A 91 -6.64 0.77 11.45
N THR A 92 -7.93 0.55 11.72
CA THR A 92 -8.60 -0.73 11.46
C THR A 92 -9.78 -0.50 10.51
N GLU A 93 -10.08 -1.49 9.68
CA GLU A 93 -11.22 -1.43 8.76
C GLU A 93 -12.55 -1.24 9.51
N LYS A 94 -12.67 -1.83 10.69
CA LYS A 94 -13.90 -1.85 11.48
C LYS A 94 -14.14 -0.54 12.23
N ASP A 95 -13.12 -0.06 12.94
CA ASP A 95 -13.26 1.04 13.89
C ASP A 95 -12.70 2.36 13.32
N GLY A 96 -12.04 2.31 12.16
CA GLY A 96 -11.41 3.45 11.51
C GLY A 96 -10.10 3.85 12.19
N LEU A 97 -9.81 5.15 12.16
CA LEU A 97 -8.60 5.72 12.77
C LEU A 97 -8.78 5.87 14.28
N GLU A 98 -7.87 5.29 15.05
CA GLU A 98 -7.82 5.47 16.49
C GLU A 98 -7.41 6.91 16.86
N THR A 99 -7.64 7.29 18.11
CA THR A 99 -7.11 8.56 18.62
C THR A 99 -5.60 8.46 18.73
N ALA A 100 -4.90 9.33 18.01
CA ALA A 100 -3.45 9.41 18.08
C ALA A 100 -2.96 9.76 19.49
N PRO A 101 -1.86 9.14 19.94
CA PRO A 101 -1.15 9.56 21.16
C PRO A 101 -0.42 10.89 20.94
N ASP A 102 0.14 11.43 22.03
CA ASP A 102 1.04 12.58 21.95
C ASP A 102 2.30 12.25 21.13
N PRO A 103 2.90 13.24 20.43
CA PRO A 103 4.14 13.04 19.72
C PRO A 103 5.27 12.54 20.64
N VAL A 104 6.07 11.61 20.13
CA VAL A 104 7.27 11.11 20.83
C VAL A 104 8.51 11.33 19.96
N GLY A 105 9.66 11.53 20.60
CA GLY A 105 10.91 11.81 19.89
C GLY A 105 11.29 10.70 18.91
N ALA A 106 11.57 11.06 17.66
CA ALA A 106 11.94 10.13 16.59
C ALA A 106 12.75 10.86 15.52
N ASN A 107 13.71 10.17 14.91
CA ASN A 107 14.52 10.71 13.83
C ASN A 107 14.75 9.63 12.78
N GLY A 108 14.86 10.01 11.51
CA GLY A 108 15.09 9.07 10.43
C GLY A 108 14.77 9.65 9.05
N PRO A 109 15.01 8.88 7.98
CA PRO A 109 14.56 9.27 6.66
C PRO A 109 13.02 9.27 6.61
N THR A 110 12.45 10.23 5.87
CA THR A 110 11.01 10.30 5.63
C THR A 110 10.68 10.22 4.15
N PHE A 111 9.44 9.84 3.84
CA PHE A 111 8.88 9.86 2.49
C PHE A 111 7.50 10.52 2.47
N ALA A 112 7.05 10.94 1.28
CA ALA A 112 5.71 11.48 1.05
C ALA A 112 4.79 10.40 0.48
N ARG A 113 3.48 10.53 0.68
CA ARG A 113 2.49 9.64 0.05
C ARG A 113 2.64 9.59 -1.48
N THR A 114 2.97 10.73 -2.11
CA THR A 114 3.10 10.86 -3.57
C THR A 114 4.21 10.03 -4.21
N VAL A 115 5.13 9.46 -3.42
CA VAL A 115 6.20 8.58 -3.93
C VAL A 115 5.87 7.10 -3.79
N LEU A 116 4.72 6.74 -3.24
CA LEU A 116 4.23 5.37 -3.21
C LEU A 116 3.83 4.96 -4.64
N ASP A 117 4.47 3.92 -5.15
CA ASP A 117 4.28 3.44 -6.53
C ASP A 117 4.29 1.91 -6.57
N TYR A 118 3.37 1.28 -5.84
CA TYR A 118 3.22 -0.17 -5.82
C TYR A 118 1.77 -0.57 -6.02
N GLU A 119 1.57 -1.79 -6.47
CA GLU A 119 0.24 -2.37 -6.67
C GLU A 119 -0.04 -3.39 -5.55
N PRO A 120 -0.93 -3.08 -4.58
CA PRO A 120 -1.23 -3.96 -3.44
C PRO A 120 -1.60 -5.39 -3.88
N SER A 121 -2.24 -5.50 -5.05
CA SER A 121 -2.74 -6.77 -5.56
C SER A 121 -1.68 -7.68 -6.21
N THR A 122 -0.50 -7.13 -6.51
CA THR A 122 0.55 -7.82 -7.27
C THR A 122 1.86 -7.96 -6.50
N ILE A 123 2.18 -7.01 -5.62
CA ILE A 123 3.51 -6.86 -5.04
C ILE A 123 3.98 -8.10 -4.27
N LEU A 124 3.08 -8.85 -3.64
CA LEU A 124 3.44 -10.04 -2.85
C LEU A 124 3.46 -11.35 -3.65
N ARG A 125 3.01 -11.36 -4.91
CA ARG A 125 2.81 -12.62 -5.66
C ARG A 125 4.10 -13.42 -5.82
N LYS A 126 5.19 -12.75 -6.19
CA LYS A 126 6.46 -13.42 -6.46
C LYS A 126 7.06 -14.01 -5.19
N VAL A 127 7.18 -13.20 -4.14
CA VAL A 127 7.72 -13.64 -2.85
C VAL A 127 6.92 -14.80 -2.24
N LEU A 128 5.59 -14.78 -2.33
CA LEU A 128 4.74 -15.89 -1.88
C LEU A 128 4.94 -17.17 -2.70
N SER A 129 5.30 -17.05 -3.98
CA SER A 129 5.59 -18.21 -4.83
C SER A 129 6.98 -18.78 -4.59
N GLU A 130 7.97 -17.93 -4.29
CA GLU A 130 9.37 -18.34 -4.12
C GLU A 130 9.71 -18.80 -2.69
N LEU A 131 8.95 -18.33 -1.69
CA LEU A 131 9.12 -18.70 -0.28
C LEU A 131 7.86 -19.40 0.28
N PRO A 132 7.43 -20.55 -0.29
CA PRO A 132 6.18 -21.20 0.09
C PRO A 132 6.17 -21.76 1.53
N ASP A 133 7.36 -21.99 2.11
CA ASP A 133 7.52 -22.51 3.46
C ASP A 133 7.62 -21.40 4.54
N SER A 134 7.29 -20.16 4.17
CA SER A 134 7.27 -18.99 5.05
C SER A 134 5.93 -18.24 4.97
N THR A 135 5.51 -17.66 6.08
CA THR A 135 4.24 -16.93 6.18
C THR A 135 4.48 -15.43 6.38
N PRO A 136 3.87 -14.55 5.58
CA PRO A 136 3.95 -13.12 5.82
C PRO A 136 3.34 -12.73 7.17
N GLN A 137 4.03 -11.84 7.87
CA GLN A 137 3.60 -11.29 9.16
C GLN A 137 3.25 -9.81 9.02
N MET A 138 4.05 -9.06 8.25
CA MET A 138 3.90 -7.61 8.14
C MET A 138 4.51 -7.11 6.84
N PHE A 139 3.81 -6.22 6.16
CA PHE A 139 4.35 -5.45 5.04
C PHE A 139 4.74 -4.06 5.54
N VAL A 140 5.94 -3.60 5.20
CA VAL A 140 6.56 -2.39 5.75
C VAL A 140 7.04 -1.48 4.62
N LEU A 141 6.70 -0.20 4.74
CA LEU A 141 7.10 0.89 3.85
C LEU A 141 7.93 1.88 4.66
N THR A 142 9.19 2.10 4.26
CA THR A 142 10.10 3.07 4.90
C THR A 142 10.85 3.86 3.85
N ALA A 143 11.38 5.04 4.18
CA ALA A 143 12.30 5.73 3.28
C ALA A 143 13.70 5.11 3.31
N ALA A 144 14.41 5.13 2.18
CA ALA A 144 15.84 4.78 2.14
C ALA A 144 16.73 5.97 2.52
N GLY A 145 17.79 5.71 3.29
CA GLY A 145 18.83 6.68 3.64
C GLY A 145 18.84 7.03 5.14
N THR A 146 19.29 8.25 5.46
CA THR A 146 19.26 8.82 6.82
C THR A 146 18.33 10.04 6.85
N ALA A 147 18.14 10.67 8.01
CA ALA A 147 17.37 11.91 8.10
C ALA A 147 17.95 13.02 7.21
N GLU A 148 19.28 13.17 7.24
CA GLU A 148 20.03 14.19 6.49
C GLU A 148 20.21 13.81 5.00
N GLU A 149 20.31 12.51 4.71
CA GLU A 149 20.56 11.97 3.38
C GLU A 149 19.40 11.08 2.89
N SER A 150 18.16 11.54 3.08
CA SER A 150 16.99 10.82 2.58
C SER A 150 16.96 10.88 1.06
N THR A 151 16.81 9.71 0.43
CA THR A 151 16.64 9.62 -1.03
C THR A 151 15.23 9.99 -1.48
N GLY A 152 14.28 10.12 -0.54
CA GLY A 152 12.86 10.28 -0.83
C GLY A 152 12.22 9.07 -1.53
N THR A 153 12.95 7.96 -1.68
CA THR A 153 12.46 6.72 -2.30
C THR A 153 11.98 5.77 -1.21
N VAL A 154 10.86 5.08 -1.48
CA VAL A 154 10.30 4.08 -0.56
C VAL A 154 10.97 2.73 -0.77
N GLN A 155 11.36 2.10 0.34
CA GLN A 155 11.74 0.70 0.43
C GLN A 155 10.53 -0.13 0.84
N TYR A 156 10.34 -1.24 0.15
CA TYR A 156 9.26 -2.20 0.39
C TYR A 156 9.86 -3.42 1.08
N ARG A 157 9.38 -3.74 2.27
CA ARG A 157 9.84 -4.91 3.03
C ARG A 157 8.67 -5.80 3.40
N LEU A 158 8.92 -7.10 3.40
CA LEU A 158 7.99 -8.10 3.88
C LEU A 158 8.66 -8.90 4.98
N ILE A 159 8.12 -8.79 6.19
CA ILE A 159 8.54 -9.60 7.32
C ILE A 159 7.86 -10.95 7.22
N MET A 160 8.66 -12.01 7.18
CA MET A 160 8.23 -13.39 6.94
C MET A 160 8.67 -14.29 8.09
N GLN A 161 7.78 -15.18 8.54
CA GLN A 161 8.09 -16.21 9.53
C GLN A 161 8.35 -17.54 8.81
N SER A 162 9.53 -18.11 8.99
CA SER A 162 9.84 -19.44 8.44
C SER A 162 9.17 -20.54 9.25
N SER A 163 8.66 -21.57 8.56
CA SER A 163 8.15 -22.80 9.20
C SER A 163 9.23 -23.59 9.94
N GLN A 164 10.51 -23.37 9.59
CA GLN A 164 11.66 -23.95 10.29
C GLN A 164 12.06 -23.13 11.53
N GLY A 165 11.35 -22.02 11.80
CA GLY A 165 11.69 -21.06 12.85
C GLY A 165 12.54 -19.90 12.33
N GLY A 166 12.54 -18.80 13.08
CA GLY A 166 13.24 -17.55 12.72
C GLY A 166 12.41 -16.64 11.81
N GLN A 167 12.74 -15.35 11.84
CA GLN A 167 12.10 -14.33 11.04
C GLN A 167 13.09 -13.79 10.01
N MET A 168 12.60 -13.42 8.83
CA MET A 168 13.38 -12.81 7.77
C MET A 168 12.70 -11.54 7.26
N SER A 169 13.51 -10.54 6.95
CA SER A 169 13.13 -9.34 6.22
C SER A 169 13.40 -9.58 4.75
N VAL A 170 12.37 -9.56 3.91
CA VAL A 170 12.52 -9.67 2.45
C VAL A 170 12.38 -8.28 1.84
N VAL A 171 13.43 -7.78 1.20
CA VAL A 171 13.40 -6.50 0.51
C VAL A 171 12.87 -6.71 -0.90
N LEU A 172 11.92 -5.87 -1.30
CA LEU A 172 11.22 -5.95 -2.58
C LEU A 172 11.44 -4.68 -3.41
N THR A 173 11.41 -4.82 -4.73
CA THR A 173 11.11 -3.69 -5.61
C THR A 173 9.63 -3.29 -5.48
N ASN A 174 9.27 -2.14 -6.02
CA ASN A 174 7.88 -1.67 -6.08
C ASN A 174 6.97 -2.58 -6.93
N SER A 175 7.55 -3.41 -7.81
CA SER A 175 6.86 -4.45 -8.59
C SER A 175 6.84 -5.83 -7.91
N GLY A 176 7.42 -5.98 -6.71
CA GLY A 176 7.46 -7.23 -5.97
C GLY A 176 8.62 -8.17 -6.29
N GLU A 177 9.65 -7.69 -6.99
CA GLU A 177 10.86 -8.49 -7.23
C GLU A 177 11.71 -8.56 -5.96
N ILE A 178 12.18 -9.74 -5.57
CA ILE A 178 13.07 -9.90 -4.41
C ILE A 178 14.44 -9.33 -4.78
N VAL A 179 14.91 -8.35 -4.00
CA VAL A 179 16.26 -7.78 -4.16
C VAL A 179 17.24 -8.30 -3.11
N GLY A 180 16.74 -8.77 -1.97
CA GLY A 180 17.56 -9.29 -0.89
C GLY A 180 16.73 -9.82 0.27
N THR A 181 17.41 -10.53 1.17
CA THR A 181 16.84 -11.04 2.41
C THR A 181 17.83 -10.87 3.55
N ASP A 182 17.36 -10.42 4.69
CA ASP A 182 18.13 -10.31 5.92
C ASP A 182 17.44 -11.09 7.04
N ALA A 183 18.21 -11.60 8.00
CA ALA A 183 17.64 -12.17 9.22
C ALA A 183 17.16 -11.02 10.14
N GLU A 184 16.00 -11.18 10.76
CA GLU A 184 15.48 -10.28 11.81
C GLU A 184 15.88 -10.77 13.20
#